data_AF-A0A2S7NVD1-F1
#
_entry.id   AF-A0A2S7NVD1-F1
#
_cell.length_a   1.000
_cell.length_b   1.000
_cell.length_c   1.000
_cell.angle_alpha   90.00
_cell.angle_beta   90.00
_cell.angle_gamma   90.00
#
_symmetry.space_group_name_H-M   'P 1'
#
loop_
_entity.id
_entity.type
_entity.pdbx_description
1 polymer ?
#
loop_
_entity_poly.entity_id
_entity_poly.type
_entity_poly.pdbx_seq_one_letter_code
_entity_poly.pdbx_strand_id
1 'polypeptide(L)'
;MKDIIPIACHSHNDYDRSVPLFEALAAGCTGVEVDMWLNNETNGGDLLVAHFSESLEQDRTLQALYIQPLLTILDNLNNASDTTSTGNFTGIFPSSPTTTLTLFLDFKSNGSDLWPLVTKELEPLRSRNYLSHWDNDTKTITWAPLIIVASGTARFSLLTSNHTYRDIFYDAPLTNISEPQYDSSNSYYASAPMGETVRKMWFWRFSTKQMDKLKTQVAATLEKGLKPRYWDTPSGK
;
A
#
# COMPACT_ATOMS: atom_id res chain seq x y z
N MET A 1 -2.62 21.51 1.66
CA MET A 1 -2.43 20.37 2.59
C MET A 1 -2.23 20.77 4.06
N LYS A 2 -1.89 22.02 4.41
CA LYS A 2 -1.55 22.40 5.81
C LYS A 2 -2.65 22.10 6.84
N ASP A 3 -3.92 22.18 6.45
CA ASP A 3 -5.07 22.00 7.37
C ASP A 3 -5.78 20.65 7.21
N ILE A 4 -5.24 19.73 6.42
CA ILE A 4 -5.85 18.40 6.21
C ILE A 4 -5.51 17.53 7.41
N ILE A 5 -6.51 17.02 8.11
CA ILE A 5 -6.31 16.08 9.22
C ILE A 5 -6.29 14.66 8.65
N PRO A 6 -5.21 13.88 8.83
CA PRO A 6 -5.19 12.50 8.37
C PRO A 6 -6.21 11.66 9.12
N ILE A 7 -6.90 10.80 8.38
CA ILE A 7 -7.87 9.85 8.87
C ILE A 7 -7.52 8.46 8.34
N ALA A 8 -7.81 7.43 9.13
CA ALA A 8 -7.57 6.04 8.79
C ALA A 8 -8.57 5.53 7.73
N CYS A 9 -8.54 6.11 6.53
CA CYS A 9 -9.23 5.62 5.34
C CYS A 9 -8.25 5.13 4.29
N HIS A 10 -8.75 4.18 3.50
CA HIS A 10 -8.08 3.67 2.31
C HIS A 10 -8.87 4.12 1.10
N SER A 11 -8.27 4.97 0.26
CA SER A 11 -8.89 5.40 -0.98
C SER A 11 -8.73 4.30 -2.02
N HIS A 12 -9.75 3.44 -2.10
CA HIS A 12 -9.89 2.47 -3.18
C HIS A 12 -10.42 3.18 -4.42
N ASN A 13 -9.86 2.84 -5.58
CA ASN A 13 -10.30 3.32 -6.88
C ASN A 13 -10.22 4.84 -7.06
N ASP A 14 -9.21 5.49 -6.47
CA ASP A 14 -8.98 6.92 -6.68
C ASP A 14 -8.62 7.23 -8.14
N TYR A 15 -8.11 6.26 -8.89
CA TYR A 15 -7.78 6.36 -10.31
C TYR A 15 -8.97 6.67 -11.25
N ASP A 16 -10.22 6.45 -10.84
CA ASP A 16 -11.39 6.88 -11.63
C ASP A 16 -11.62 8.40 -11.57
N ARG A 17 -10.88 9.09 -10.69
CA ARG A 17 -10.96 10.54 -10.51
C ARG A 17 -9.97 11.27 -11.41
N SER A 18 -10.24 12.54 -11.63
CA SER A 18 -9.41 13.43 -12.45
C SER A 18 -8.00 13.66 -11.89
N VAL A 19 -7.85 13.66 -10.56
CA VAL A 19 -6.55 13.80 -9.87
C VAL A 19 -6.41 12.81 -8.70
N PRO A 20 -6.21 11.51 -8.99
CA PRO A 20 -6.39 10.39 -8.05
C PRO A 20 -5.75 10.60 -6.67
N LEU A 21 -4.43 10.74 -6.64
CA LEU A 21 -3.66 10.93 -5.42
C LEU A 21 -4.12 12.18 -4.65
N PHE A 22 -4.30 13.31 -5.34
CA PHE A 22 -4.60 14.58 -4.68
C PHE A 22 -5.98 14.58 -4.03
N GLU A 23 -6.97 13.91 -4.62
CA GLU A 23 -8.30 13.78 -4.00
C GLU A 23 -8.26 12.91 -2.75
N ALA A 24 -7.52 11.80 -2.77
CA ALA A 24 -7.33 10.94 -1.60
C ALA A 24 -6.63 11.69 -0.46
N LEU A 25 -5.56 12.42 -0.78
CA LEU A 25 -4.84 13.25 0.18
C LEU A 25 -5.71 14.41 0.69
N ALA A 26 -6.49 15.07 -0.16
CA ALA A 26 -7.42 16.14 0.23
C ALA A 26 -8.48 15.66 1.24
N ALA A 27 -8.94 14.41 1.09
CA ALA A 27 -9.86 13.77 2.03
C ALA A 27 -9.17 13.32 3.34
N GLY A 28 -7.84 13.39 3.42
CA GLY A 28 -7.07 12.96 4.58
C GLY A 28 -6.77 11.46 4.63
N CYS A 29 -7.00 10.69 3.55
CA CYS A 29 -6.74 9.26 3.59
C CYS A 29 -5.25 8.93 3.74
N THR A 30 -4.93 8.13 4.75
CA THR A 30 -3.57 7.64 5.00
C THR A 30 -3.23 6.38 4.21
N GLY A 31 -4.11 5.94 3.32
CA GLY A 31 -3.90 4.80 2.44
C GLY A 31 -4.50 5.04 1.06
N VAL A 32 -3.78 4.64 0.02
CA VAL A 32 -4.18 4.80 -1.40
C VAL A 32 -3.86 3.51 -2.15
N GLU A 33 -4.80 3.02 -2.95
CA GLU A 33 -4.62 1.82 -3.79
C GLU A 33 -4.39 2.19 -5.26
N VAL A 34 -3.42 1.53 -5.89
CA VAL A 34 -3.07 1.74 -7.30
C VAL A 34 -3.16 0.42 -8.04
N ASP A 35 -4.08 0.35 -8.99
CA ASP A 35 -4.25 -0.80 -9.88
C ASP A 35 -3.24 -0.72 -11.04
N MET A 36 -2.25 -1.61 -11.07
CA MET A 36 -1.13 -1.53 -12.01
C MET A 36 -1.17 -2.64 -13.06
N TRP A 37 -0.86 -2.23 -14.30
CA TRP A 37 -0.77 -3.10 -15.47
C TRP A 37 0.55 -2.91 -16.20
N LEU A 38 1.05 -3.97 -16.84
CA LEU A 38 2.22 -3.86 -17.71
C LEU A 38 1.88 -3.11 -19.01
N ASN A 39 2.67 -2.10 -19.36
CA ASN A 39 2.63 -1.49 -20.68
C ASN A 39 3.39 -2.36 -21.68
N ASN A 40 2.67 -3.05 -22.56
CA ASN A 40 3.27 -3.90 -23.59
C ASN A 40 3.73 -3.13 -24.85
N GLU A 41 3.45 -1.82 -24.91
CA GLU A 41 3.71 -1.01 -26.11
C GLU A 41 5.08 -0.32 -26.12
N THR A 42 5.77 -0.24 -24.97
CA THR A 42 7.08 0.40 -24.85
C THR A 42 8.23 -0.62 -24.81
N ASN A 43 9.29 -0.36 -25.58
CA ASN A 43 10.52 -1.17 -25.53
C ASN A 43 11.25 -0.92 -24.20
N GLY A 44 10.96 -1.75 -23.21
CA GLY A 44 11.51 -1.64 -21.86
C GLY A 44 10.47 -1.74 -20.75
N GLY A 45 9.17 -1.65 -21.09
CA GLY A 45 8.04 -1.73 -20.19
C GLY A 45 7.91 -0.52 -19.25
N ASP A 46 6.69 0.01 -19.14
CA ASP A 46 6.29 0.97 -18.10
C ASP A 46 5.08 0.41 -17.35
N LEU A 47 4.74 1.02 -16.20
CA LEU A 47 3.54 0.64 -15.45
C LEU A 47 2.42 1.65 -15.69
N LEU A 48 1.30 1.16 -16.22
CA LEU A 48 0.08 1.94 -16.40
C LEU A 48 -0.86 1.73 -15.22
N VAL A 49 -1.67 2.75 -14.94
CA VAL A 49 -2.67 2.73 -13.86
C VAL A 49 -4.07 2.79 -14.44
N ALA A 50 -4.87 1.76 -14.17
CA ALA A 50 -6.29 1.71 -14.53
C ALA A 50 -7.02 0.61 -13.75
N HIS A 51 -8.33 0.77 -13.54
CA HIS A 51 -9.15 -0.27 -12.90
C HIS A 51 -9.22 -1.57 -13.72
N PHE A 52 -9.38 -1.40 -15.04
CA PHE A 52 -9.50 -2.48 -16.01
C PHE A 52 -8.49 -2.26 -17.14
N SER A 53 -8.01 -3.34 -17.74
CA SER A 53 -7.04 -3.30 -18.84
C SER A 53 -7.55 -2.55 -20.09
N GLU A 54 -8.86 -2.46 -20.25
CA GLU A 54 -9.53 -1.81 -21.36
C GLU A 54 -9.49 -0.27 -21.25
N SER A 55 -9.20 0.24 -20.05
CA SER A 55 -9.14 1.68 -19.73
C SER A 55 -7.69 2.20 -19.68
N LEU A 56 -6.73 1.46 -20.23
CA LEU A 56 -5.33 1.84 -20.20
C LEU A 56 -5.07 3.02 -21.16
N GLU A 57 -4.51 4.10 -20.62
CA GLU A 57 -4.10 5.28 -21.37
C GLU A 57 -2.56 5.44 -21.23
N GLN A 58 -1.86 5.70 -22.34
CA GLN A 58 -0.39 5.69 -22.38
C GLN A 58 0.27 6.74 -21.46
N ASP A 59 -0.40 7.85 -21.18
CA ASP A 59 0.08 8.93 -20.32
C ASP A 59 -0.24 8.73 -18.84
N ARG A 60 -1.10 7.75 -18.51
CA ARG A 60 -1.52 7.42 -17.14
C ARG A 60 -0.60 6.38 -16.51
N THR A 61 0.65 6.78 -16.30
CA THR A 61 1.69 5.93 -15.68
C THR A 61 1.69 6.03 -14.16
N LEU A 62 2.22 4.99 -13.48
CA LEU A 62 2.46 5.00 -12.04
C LEU A 62 3.39 6.17 -11.64
N GLN A 63 4.42 6.44 -12.45
CA GLN A 63 5.28 7.61 -12.30
C GLN A 63 4.51 8.93 -12.27
N ALA A 64 3.70 9.19 -13.31
CA ALA A 64 3.02 10.46 -13.48
C ALA A 64 1.95 10.71 -12.42
N LEU A 65 1.19 9.68 -12.06
CA LEU A 65 0.03 9.82 -11.18
C LEU A 65 0.36 9.73 -9.69
N TYR A 66 1.42 9.00 -9.31
CA TYR A 66 1.72 8.73 -7.89
C TYR A 66 3.16 9.05 -7.51
N ILE A 67 4.16 8.46 -8.17
CA ILE A 67 5.55 8.54 -7.70
C ILE A 67 6.10 9.97 -7.77
N GLN A 68 6.03 10.64 -8.92
CA GLN A 68 6.56 11.99 -9.09
C GLN A 68 5.80 13.03 -8.26
N PRO A 69 4.45 12.99 -8.16
CA PRO A 69 3.73 13.84 -7.22
C PRO A 69 4.15 13.65 -5.77
N LEU A 70 4.25 12.40 -5.28
CA LEU A 70 4.68 12.11 -3.90
C LEU A 70 6.11 12.60 -3.65
N LEU A 71 7.02 12.34 -4.58
CA LEU A 71 8.40 12.80 -4.55
C LEU A 71 8.47 14.32 -4.41
N THR A 72 7.74 15.05 -5.26
CA THR A 72 7.70 16.51 -5.26
C THR A 72 7.14 17.06 -3.95
N ILE A 73 6.08 16.45 -3.41
CA ILE A 73 5.51 16.84 -2.12
C ILE A 73 6.54 16.67 -1.00
N LEU A 74 7.16 15.49 -0.90
CA LEU A 74 8.09 15.17 0.17
C LEU A 74 9.38 15.99 0.07
N ASP A 75 9.92 16.18 -1.14
CA ASP A 75 11.08 17.04 -1.38
C ASP A 75 10.77 18.47 -0.90
N ASN A 76 9.61 19.03 -1.25
CA ASN A 76 9.23 20.37 -0.80
C ASN A 76 9.07 20.48 0.73
N LEU A 77 8.54 19.44 1.39
CA LEU A 77 8.34 19.43 2.83
C LEU A 77 9.64 19.20 3.62
N ASN A 78 10.55 18.39 3.09
CA ASN A 78 11.77 18.01 3.81
C ASN A 78 12.99 18.85 3.40
N ASN A 79 13.01 19.49 2.23
CA ASN A 79 14.08 20.43 1.82
C ASN A 79 13.87 21.85 2.37
N ALA A 80 12.64 22.22 2.72
CA ALA A 80 12.34 23.54 3.30
C ALA A 80 12.71 23.66 4.79
N SER A 81 13.14 22.56 5.42
CA SER A 81 13.43 22.51 6.85
C SER A 81 14.95 22.55 7.09
N ASP A 82 15.47 23.73 7.46
CA ASP A 82 16.85 23.94 7.97
C ASP A 82 17.01 23.40 9.41
N THR A 83 16.17 22.44 9.80
CA THR A 83 16.04 21.97 11.18
C THR A 83 16.70 20.60 11.30
N THR A 84 17.72 20.59 12.15
CA THR A 84 18.43 19.48 12.79
C THR A 84 17.50 18.51 13.55
N SER A 85 16.48 17.96 12.91
CA SER A 85 15.66 16.89 13.50
C SER A 85 16.40 15.56 13.35
N THR A 86 17.17 15.24 14.38
CA THR A 86 17.62 13.88 14.68
C THR A 86 16.43 12.91 14.57
N GLY A 87 16.40 12.10 13.52
CA GLY A 87 15.66 10.83 13.47
C GLY A 87 14.16 10.86 13.16
N ASN A 88 13.52 12.00 12.88
CA ASN A 88 12.11 12.04 12.48
C ASN A 88 11.94 12.61 11.06
N PHE A 89 11.28 11.85 10.19
CA PHE A 89 10.88 12.28 8.84
C PHE A 89 9.70 13.26 8.91
N THR A 90 9.51 14.09 7.87
CA THR A 90 8.25 14.82 7.65
C THR A 90 7.44 14.11 6.56
N GLY A 91 6.27 13.59 6.95
CA GLY A 91 5.29 12.92 6.12
C GLY A 91 4.43 13.89 5.29
N ILE A 92 3.49 13.32 4.52
CA ILE A 92 2.68 14.06 3.53
C ILE A 92 1.71 15.07 4.17
N PHE A 93 1.33 14.87 5.43
CA PHE A 93 0.35 15.70 6.15
C PHE A 93 1.06 16.66 7.12
N PRO A 94 1.21 17.96 6.81
CA PRO A 94 1.90 18.90 7.71
C PRO A 94 1.21 19.07 9.08
N SER A 95 -0.10 18.84 9.15
CA SER A 95 -0.89 18.83 10.39
C SER A 95 -0.52 17.67 11.33
N SER A 96 0.11 16.62 10.80
CA SER A 96 0.56 15.43 11.53
C SER A 96 1.81 14.87 10.86
N PRO A 97 2.98 15.52 11.04
CA PRO A 97 4.17 15.30 10.23
C PRO A 97 4.80 13.91 10.40
N THR A 98 4.44 13.14 11.43
CA THR A 98 4.92 11.76 11.62
C THR A 98 3.97 10.71 11.05
N THR A 99 2.81 11.11 10.51
CA THR A 99 1.87 10.18 9.88
C THR A 99 2.44 9.68 8.55
N THR A 100 2.51 8.36 8.42
CA THR A 100 2.92 7.70 7.17
C THR A 100 1.72 7.56 6.22
N LEU A 101 2.00 7.65 4.92
CA LEU A 101 1.06 7.31 3.87
C LEU A 101 1.36 5.87 3.41
N THR A 102 0.34 5.01 3.37
CA THR A 102 0.47 3.70 2.75
C THR A 102 0.09 3.78 1.27
N LEU A 103 0.97 3.32 0.40
CA LEU A 103 0.68 3.14 -1.02
C LEU A 103 0.56 1.64 -1.31
N PHE A 104 -0.67 1.20 -1.59
CA PHE A 104 -0.96 -0.14 -2.05
C PHE A 104 -0.77 -0.23 -3.55
N LEU A 105 0.12 -1.13 -3.94
CA LEU A 105 0.39 -1.45 -5.33
C LEU A 105 -0.30 -2.78 -5.62
N ASP A 106 -1.45 -2.72 -6.29
CA ASP A 106 -2.21 -3.91 -6.70
C ASP A 106 -1.76 -4.36 -8.09
N PHE A 107 -1.09 -5.51 -8.14
CA PHE A 107 -0.57 -6.08 -9.37
C PHE A 107 -1.71 -6.80 -10.09
N LYS A 108 -2.23 -6.21 -11.17
CA LYS A 108 -3.41 -6.76 -11.88
C LYS A 108 -3.08 -7.72 -13.03
N SER A 109 -1.82 -7.73 -13.48
CA SER A 109 -1.32 -8.65 -14.53
C SER A 109 -0.19 -9.53 -13.99
N ASN A 110 0.71 -10.10 -14.79
CA ASN A 110 1.71 -11.05 -14.28
C ASN A 110 2.67 -10.38 -13.27
N GLY A 111 2.55 -10.78 -12.00
CA GLY A 111 3.36 -10.19 -10.92
C GLY A 111 4.86 -10.33 -11.10
N SER A 112 5.34 -11.39 -11.78
CA SER A 112 6.77 -11.55 -12.08
C SER A 112 7.30 -10.52 -13.08
N ASP A 113 6.46 -10.10 -14.03
CA ASP A 113 6.85 -9.16 -15.07
C ASP A 113 6.79 -7.71 -14.55
N LEU A 114 5.83 -7.43 -13.67
CA LEU A 114 5.67 -6.11 -13.02
C LEU A 114 6.74 -5.85 -11.94
N TRP A 115 7.14 -6.88 -11.20
CA TRP A 115 8.05 -6.73 -10.05
C TRP A 115 9.34 -5.94 -10.33
N PRO A 116 10.13 -6.25 -11.39
CA PRO A 116 11.33 -5.47 -11.70
C PRO A 116 11.02 -4.01 -12.07
N LEU A 117 9.89 -3.75 -12.74
CA LEU A 117 9.47 -2.38 -13.08
C LEU A 117 9.04 -1.60 -11.84
N VAL A 118 8.27 -2.20 -10.94
CA VAL A 118 7.87 -1.56 -9.67
C VAL A 118 9.11 -1.21 -8.85
N THR A 119 10.05 -2.15 -8.74
CA THR A 119 11.30 -1.92 -7.99
C THR A 119 12.09 -0.74 -8.56
N LYS A 120 12.17 -0.65 -9.90
CA LYS A 120 12.82 0.45 -10.62
C LYS A 120 12.07 1.78 -10.42
N GLU A 121 10.75 1.79 -10.53
CA GLU A 121 9.94 3.01 -10.42
C GLU A 121 9.94 3.61 -9.01
N LEU A 122 10.16 2.80 -7.98
CA LEU A 122 10.29 3.26 -6.58
C LEU A 122 11.66 3.87 -6.25
N GLU A 123 12.67 3.72 -7.13
CA GLU A 123 14.05 4.17 -6.87
C GLU A 123 14.19 5.65 -6.51
N PRO A 124 13.46 6.61 -7.13
CA PRO A 124 13.54 8.01 -6.76
C PRO A 124 13.13 8.28 -5.29
N LEU A 125 12.17 7.53 -4.76
CA LEU A 125 11.73 7.61 -3.36
C LEU A 125 12.71 6.90 -2.42
N ARG A 126 13.20 5.71 -2.84
CA ARG A 126 14.17 4.90 -2.10
C ARG A 126 15.47 5.66 -1.85
N SER A 127 16.05 6.25 -2.91
CA SER A 127 17.30 7.01 -2.84
C SER A 127 17.24 8.24 -1.92
N ARG A 128 16.04 8.71 -1.57
CA ARG A 128 15.79 9.81 -0.62
C ARG A 128 15.41 9.35 0.79
N ASN A 129 15.45 8.04 1.06
CA ASN A 129 15.00 7.44 2.32
C ASN A 129 13.53 7.75 2.66
N TYR A 130 12.66 7.89 1.65
CA TYR A 130 11.23 8.13 1.86
C TYR A 130 10.41 6.86 2.07
N LEU A 131 11.02 5.69 1.86
CA LEU A 131 10.35 4.39 1.97
C LEU A 131 10.69 3.71 3.31
N SER A 132 9.65 3.27 4.01
CA SER A 132 9.78 2.41 5.18
C SER A 132 10.36 1.08 4.73
N HIS A 133 11.30 0.53 5.48
CA HIS A 133 12.00 -0.68 5.07
C HIS A 133 12.36 -1.59 6.24
N TRP A 134 12.43 -2.88 5.95
CA TRP A 134 13.01 -3.89 6.81
C TRP A 134 14.52 -3.97 6.60
N ASP A 135 15.25 -3.88 7.70
CA ASP A 135 16.69 -4.12 7.75
C ASP A 135 16.96 -5.52 8.30
N ASN A 136 17.63 -6.36 7.50
CA ASN A 136 17.87 -7.73 7.88
C ASN A 136 18.99 -7.91 8.91
N ASP A 137 19.87 -6.94 9.08
CA ASP A 137 20.98 -7.01 10.03
C ASP A 137 20.48 -6.62 11.43
N THR A 138 19.70 -5.55 11.53
CA THR A 138 19.13 -5.09 12.81
C THR A 138 17.86 -5.82 13.20
N LYS A 139 17.19 -6.49 12.25
CA LYS A 139 15.88 -7.14 12.43
C LYS A 139 14.79 -6.16 12.87
N THR A 140 14.84 -4.93 12.37
CA THR A 140 13.84 -3.89 12.67
C THR A 140 13.31 -3.24 11.39
N ILE A 141 12.17 -2.56 11.55
CA ILE A 141 11.62 -1.69 10.52
C ILE A 141 12.10 -0.27 10.81
N THR A 142 12.69 0.37 9.81
CA THR A 142 12.87 1.82 9.79
C THR A 142 11.63 2.44 9.16
N TRP A 143 10.86 3.21 9.94
CA TRP A 143 9.69 3.92 9.45
C TRP A 143 10.09 5.20 8.72
N ALA A 144 9.43 5.47 7.59
CA ALA A 144 9.63 6.63 6.75
C ALA A 144 8.26 7.18 6.28
N PRO A 145 8.20 8.33 5.58
CA PRO A 145 6.94 8.93 5.12
C PRO A 145 6.00 8.00 4.38
N LEU A 146 6.53 7.02 3.63
CA LEU A 146 5.76 6.10 2.82
C LEU A 146 5.94 4.65 3.30
N ILE A 147 4.86 3.88 3.26
CA ILE A 147 4.87 2.43 3.39
C ILE A 147 4.35 1.85 2.07
N ILE A 148 5.16 1.05 1.40
CA ILE A 148 4.75 0.39 0.15
C ILE A 148 4.25 -1.01 0.46
N VAL A 149 3.05 -1.34 -0.02
CA VAL A 149 2.44 -2.66 0.17
C VAL A 149 2.07 -3.25 -1.18
N ALA A 150 2.65 -4.41 -1.52
CA ALA A 150 2.33 -5.16 -2.72
C ALA A 150 1.15 -6.11 -2.48
N SER A 151 0.18 -6.10 -3.39
CA SER A 151 -1.01 -6.96 -3.37
C SER A 151 -1.29 -7.55 -4.76
N GLY A 152 -2.46 -8.17 -4.94
CA GLY A 152 -2.87 -8.76 -6.22
C GLY A 152 -2.06 -10.00 -6.58
N THR A 153 -1.52 -10.03 -7.79
CA THR A 153 -0.69 -11.13 -8.32
C THR A 153 0.79 -11.06 -7.90
N ALA A 154 1.17 -10.07 -7.07
CA ALA A 154 2.53 -9.93 -6.57
C ALA A 154 3.01 -11.23 -5.93
N ARG A 155 4.22 -11.67 -6.26
CA ARG A 155 4.75 -12.95 -5.76
C ARG A 155 5.51 -12.74 -4.47
N PHE A 156 5.01 -13.32 -3.38
CA PHE A 156 5.71 -13.36 -2.09
C PHE A 156 7.17 -13.83 -2.19
N SER A 157 7.47 -14.78 -3.09
CA SER A 157 8.83 -15.28 -3.34
C SER A 157 9.79 -14.23 -3.90
N LEU A 158 9.30 -13.27 -4.70
CA LEU A 158 10.13 -12.19 -5.26
C LEU A 158 10.39 -11.10 -4.21
N LEU A 159 9.43 -10.85 -3.33
CA LEU A 159 9.62 -9.98 -2.17
C LEU A 159 10.69 -10.54 -1.24
N THR A 160 10.64 -11.83 -0.95
CA THR A 160 11.52 -12.49 0.01
C THR A 160 12.87 -12.93 -0.57
N SER A 161 13.09 -12.85 -1.88
CA SER A 161 14.37 -13.20 -2.49
C SER A 161 15.49 -12.21 -2.16
N ASN A 162 15.15 -10.97 -1.78
CA ASN A 162 16.14 -10.03 -1.26
C ASN A 162 16.31 -10.21 0.25
N HIS A 163 17.44 -10.77 0.64
CA HIS A 163 17.75 -11.09 2.04
C HIS A 163 18.45 -9.95 2.80
N THR A 164 18.77 -8.83 2.17
CA THR A 164 19.49 -7.72 2.83
C THR A 164 18.57 -6.53 3.11
N TYR A 165 17.88 -6.02 2.10
CA TYR A 165 17.08 -4.79 2.18
C TYR A 165 15.73 -4.98 1.49
N ARG A 166 14.63 -4.63 2.17
CA ARG A 166 13.28 -4.69 1.60
C ARG A 166 12.45 -3.48 2.02
N ASP A 167 11.99 -2.70 1.06
CA ASP A 167 11.15 -1.51 1.25
C ASP A 167 9.73 -1.67 0.69
N ILE A 168 9.41 -2.88 0.22
CA ILE A 168 8.09 -3.31 -0.18
C ILE A 168 7.64 -4.40 0.80
N PHE A 169 6.51 -4.16 1.46
CA PHE A 169 5.85 -5.15 2.32
C PHE A 169 4.75 -5.87 1.55
N TYR A 170 4.37 -7.05 2.03
CA TYR A 170 3.32 -7.86 1.43
C TYR A 170 1.96 -7.60 2.07
N ASP A 171 0.90 -7.68 1.28
CA ASP A 171 -0.48 -7.85 1.75
C ASP A 171 -0.77 -9.35 1.91
N ALA A 172 -0.57 -9.87 3.12
CA ALA A 172 -0.74 -11.29 3.37
C ALA A 172 -2.21 -11.74 3.17
N PRO A 173 -2.46 -12.96 2.69
CA PRO A 173 -3.82 -13.49 2.62
C PRO A 173 -4.36 -13.74 4.03
N LEU A 174 -5.32 -12.93 4.48
CA LEU A 174 -5.92 -13.06 5.82
C LEU A 174 -6.68 -14.38 6.01
N THR A 175 -7.14 -15.01 4.92
CA THR A 175 -7.70 -16.37 4.96
C THR A 175 -6.68 -17.44 5.33
N ASN A 176 -5.41 -17.21 5.05
CA ASN A 176 -4.30 -18.14 5.27
C ASN A 176 -3.26 -17.53 6.24
N ILE A 177 -3.69 -16.61 7.10
CA ILE A 177 -2.78 -15.88 8.00
C ILE A 177 -2.10 -16.79 9.02
N SER A 178 -2.61 -18.01 9.26
CA SER A 178 -1.96 -18.99 10.13
C SER A 178 -0.67 -19.58 9.55
N GLU A 179 -0.41 -19.40 8.25
CA GLU A 179 0.82 -19.86 7.63
C GLU A 179 2.05 -19.18 8.27
N PRO A 180 3.12 -19.93 8.56
CA PRO A 180 4.26 -19.42 9.32
C PRO A 180 5.07 -18.37 8.55
N GLN A 181 4.98 -18.35 7.21
CA GLN A 181 5.79 -17.49 6.36
C GLN A 181 5.45 -15.99 6.47
N TYR A 182 4.27 -15.63 6.95
CA TYR A 182 3.86 -14.23 7.08
C TYR A 182 4.15 -13.69 8.49
N ASP A 183 4.87 -12.58 8.57
CA ASP A 183 5.14 -11.86 9.81
C ASP A 183 5.50 -10.39 9.50
N SER A 184 5.74 -9.60 10.54
CA SER A 184 6.06 -8.18 10.43
C SER A 184 7.37 -7.87 9.68
N SER A 185 8.24 -8.85 9.41
CA SER A 185 9.48 -8.64 8.64
C SER A 185 9.27 -8.63 7.12
N ASN A 186 8.10 -9.08 6.66
CA ASN A 186 7.79 -9.23 5.24
C ASN A 186 6.41 -8.70 4.84
N SER A 187 5.47 -8.65 5.78
CA SER A 187 4.09 -8.23 5.53
C SER A 187 3.76 -7.03 6.41
N TYR A 188 2.83 -6.19 5.94
CA TYR A 188 2.32 -5.05 6.73
C TYR A 188 0.83 -5.19 7.04
N TYR A 189 0.06 -5.62 6.04
CA TYR A 189 -1.34 -5.98 6.20
C TYR A 189 -1.55 -7.48 6.04
N ALA A 190 -2.68 -7.96 6.55
CA ALA A 190 -3.30 -9.16 6.04
C ALA A 190 -4.73 -8.85 5.61
N SER A 191 -5.11 -9.26 4.40
CA SER A 191 -6.39 -8.88 3.80
C SER A 191 -7.22 -10.02 3.27
N ALA A 192 -8.54 -9.85 3.34
CA ALA A 192 -9.50 -10.73 2.68
C ALA A 192 -10.73 -9.95 2.20
N PRO A 193 -11.36 -10.37 1.10
CA PRO A 193 -12.69 -9.86 0.74
C PRO A 193 -13.70 -10.23 1.83
N MET A 194 -14.52 -9.25 2.22
CA MET A 194 -15.58 -9.45 3.21
C MET A 194 -16.59 -10.49 2.71
N GLY A 195 -16.90 -10.45 1.41
CA GLY A 195 -17.79 -11.40 0.75
C GLY A 195 -17.36 -12.87 0.89
N GLU A 196 -16.08 -13.19 0.72
CA GLU A 196 -15.59 -14.56 0.91
C GLU A 196 -15.48 -14.94 2.38
N THR A 197 -15.17 -13.97 3.23
CA THR A 197 -15.03 -14.21 4.67
C THR A 197 -16.38 -14.58 5.30
N VAL A 198 -17.45 -13.88 4.88
CA VAL A 198 -18.77 -13.92 5.52
C VAL A 198 -19.82 -14.65 4.65
N ARG A 199 -19.61 -14.83 3.34
CA ARG A 199 -20.39 -15.67 2.39
C ARG A 199 -21.90 -15.44 2.22
N LYS A 200 -22.61 -14.78 3.15
CA LYS A 200 -23.98 -14.24 3.08
C LYS A 200 -24.36 -13.66 4.45
N MET A 201 -24.80 -12.40 4.50
CA MET A 201 -25.44 -11.84 5.71
C MET A 201 -26.95 -11.92 5.56
N TRP A 202 -27.64 -12.38 6.60
CA TRP A 202 -29.09 -12.33 6.67
C TRP A 202 -29.47 -11.12 7.53
N PHE A 203 -30.26 -10.19 6.97
CA PHE A 203 -30.70 -8.97 7.65
C PHE A 203 -29.58 -8.13 8.30
N TRP A 204 -28.44 -7.96 7.62
CA TRP A 204 -27.32 -7.10 8.06
C TRP A 204 -26.64 -7.49 9.37
N ARG A 205 -26.80 -8.74 9.83
CA ARG A 205 -26.16 -9.26 11.04
C ARG A 205 -25.23 -10.43 10.75
N PHE A 206 -24.06 -10.43 11.37
CA PHE A 206 -23.20 -11.60 11.44
C PHE A 206 -23.82 -12.65 12.38
N SER A 207 -23.82 -13.90 11.94
CA SER A 207 -24.01 -15.04 12.84
C SER A 207 -22.85 -15.13 13.83
N THR A 208 -23.05 -15.84 14.94
CA THR A 208 -21.98 -16.10 15.92
C THR A 208 -20.77 -16.75 15.27
N LYS A 209 -20.97 -17.76 14.40
CA LYS A 209 -19.88 -18.42 13.66
C LYS A 209 -19.10 -17.45 12.76
N GLN A 210 -19.77 -16.53 12.08
CA GLN A 210 -19.11 -15.51 11.25
C GLN A 210 -18.32 -14.53 12.12
N MET A 211 -18.90 -14.08 13.24
CA MET A 211 -18.22 -13.19 14.19
C MET A 211 -17.00 -13.86 14.83
N ASP A 212 -17.12 -15.12 15.24
CA ASP A 212 -16.01 -15.89 15.82
C ASP A 212 -14.89 -16.07 14.80
N LYS A 213 -15.22 -16.38 13.54
CA LYS A 213 -14.23 -16.44 12.45
C LYS A 213 -13.50 -15.11 12.27
N LEU A 214 -14.22 -13.99 12.19
CA LEU A 214 -13.63 -12.65 12.06
C LEU A 214 -12.69 -12.34 13.23
N LYS A 215 -13.12 -12.64 14.47
CA LYS A 215 -12.30 -12.45 15.68
C LYS A 215 -11.04 -13.31 15.66
N THR A 216 -11.14 -14.58 15.27
CA THR A 216 -9.99 -15.48 15.16
C THR A 216 -8.99 -14.97 14.13
N GLN A 217 -9.45 -14.55 12.95
CA GLN A 217 -8.57 -14.02 11.92
C GLN A 217 -7.90 -12.71 12.34
N VAL A 218 -8.66 -11.79 12.96
CA VAL A 218 -8.12 -10.54 13.51
C VAL A 218 -7.07 -10.85 14.58
N ALA A 219 -7.35 -11.74 15.53
CA ALA A 219 -6.41 -12.10 16.59
C ALA A 219 -5.11 -12.71 16.03
N ALA A 220 -5.21 -13.67 15.11
CA ALA A 220 -4.04 -14.29 14.48
C ALA A 220 -3.20 -13.29 13.66
N THR A 221 -3.85 -12.31 13.03
CA THR A 221 -3.18 -11.23 12.29
C THR A 221 -2.40 -10.32 13.26
N LEU A 222 -3.04 -9.91 14.35
CA LEU A 222 -2.41 -9.07 15.37
C LEU A 222 -1.26 -9.77 16.09
N GLU A 223 -1.37 -11.07 16.36
CA GLU A 223 -0.30 -11.88 16.95
C GLU A 223 0.97 -11.89 16.07
N LYS A 224 0.80 -11.83 14.75
CA LYS A 224 1.90 -11.72 13.78
C LYS A 224 2.43 -10.28 13.61
N GLY A 225 1.91 -9.32 14.36
CA GLY A 225 2.27 -7.90 14.25
C GLY A 225 1.74 -7.22 12.98
N LEU A 226 0.75 -7.82 12.31
CA LEU A 226 0.17 -7.31 11.07
C LEU A 226 -1.14 -6.57 11.32
N LYS A 227 -1.56 -5.78 10.33
CA LYS A 227 -2.83 -5.05 10.35
C LYS A 227 -3.92 -5.82 9.58
N PRO A 228 -5.03 -6.24 10.21
CA PRO A 228 -6.12 -6.89 9.48
C PRO A 228 -6.90 -5.87 8.65
N ARG A 229 -7.21 -6.20 7.39
CA ARG A 229 -8.06 -5.41 6.49
C ARG A 229 -9.12 -6.31 5.84
N TYR A 230 -10.35 -5.85 5.83
CA TYR A 230 -11.40 -6.45 4.99
C TYR A 230 -11.81 -5.43 3.93
N TRP A 231 -11.84 -5.85 2.67
CA TRP A 231 -12.25 -5.02 1.53
C TRP A 231 -13.52 -5.57 0.89
N ASP A 232 -14.11 -4.84 -0.06
CA ASP A 232 -15.45 -5.13 -0.59
C ASP A 232 -16.50 -5.28 0.53
N THR A 233 -16.47 -4.33 1.47
CA THR A 233 -17.42 -4.33 2.59
C THR A 233 -18.79 -3.91 2.08
N PRO A 234 -19.87 -4.52 2.59
CA PRO A 234 -21.22 -4.15 2.21
C PRO A 234 -21.44 -2.66 2.45
N SER A 235 -21.80 -1.92 1.40
CA SER A 235 -22.17 -0.52 1.53
C SER A 235 -23.39 -0.44 2.46
N GLY A 236 -23.21 0.13 3.65
CA GLY A 236 -24.33 0.51 4.50
C GLY A 236 -25.16 1.54 3.76
N LYS A 237 -26.40 1.17 3.40
CA LYS A 237 -27.45 2.14 3.08
C LYS A 237 -28.25 2.40 4.33
#